data_AF-A0A936RFR1-F1
#
_entry.id   AF-A0A936RFR1-F1
#
_cell.length_a   1.000
_cell.length_b   1.000
_cell.length_c   1.000
_cell.angle_alpha   90.00
_cell.angle_beta   90.00
_cell.angle_gamma   90.00
#
_symmetry.space_group_name_H-M   'P 1'
#
loop_
_entity.id
_entity.type
_entity.pdbx_description
1 polymer ?
#
loop_
_entity_poly.entity_id
_entity_poly.type
_entity_poly.pdbx_seq_one_letter_code
_entity_poly.pdbx_strand_id
1 'polypeptide(L)'
;MGFLDLLLFPVYVALFYFLFRARRNRYDDPVLKYYHKQAFWIKVIAVVPFTLFNAVLSPGDSFLLYYTESANISHLILKDFSNIKWLYLPSIDFDQSLLKNPLNLGYLRSENNYMIVRITSVLSYLALHKYVILNLFFSMISFSGVWRLYRFFYEQYPHLHKQFAIAILYLPTFVFWSAGILKDPICTGAIGWITYALYEIFYKKKNLVSNVVIILIFGYLLYVIKVYILISYVPFSACTWY
;
A
#
# COMPACT_ATOMS: atom_id res chain seq x y z
N MET A 1 12.16 -9.14 15.99
CA MET A 1 10.83 -9.78 16.00
C MET A 1 10.66 -10.43 17.36
N GLY A 2 9.63 -10.05 18.10
CA GLY A 2 9.29 -10.69 19.38
C GLY A 2 8.47 -11.97 19.18
N PHE A 3 8.32 -12.76 20.23
CA PHE A 3 7.50 -13.98 20.23
C PHE A 3 6.05 -13.72 19.77
N LEU A 4 5.45 -12.61 20.21
CA LEU A 4 4.10 -12.21 19.79
C LEU A 4 4.00 -11.92 18.28
N ASP A 5 5.07 -11.44 17.65
CA ASP A 5 5.06 -11.18 16.19
C ASP A 5 4.96 -12.50 15.41
N LEU A 6 5.63 -13.55 15.89
CA LEU A 6 5.61 -14.89 15.28
C LEU A 6 4.25 -15.57 15.41
N LEU A 7 3.52 -15.30 16.50
CA LEU A 7 2.16 -15.81 16.69
C LEU A 7 1.12 -15.02 15.90
N LEU A 8 1.23 -13.68 15.89
CA LEU A 8 0.25 -12.82 15.22
C LEU A 8 0.37 -12.89 13.70
N PHE A 9 1.59 -13.00 13.14
CA PHE A 9 1.78 -12.94 11.69
C PHE A 9 0.98 -14.02 10.93
N PRO A 10 1.01 -15.31 11.29
CA PRO A 10 0.15 -16.33 10.67
C PRO A 10 -1.35 -16.04 10.78
N VAL A 11 -1.80 -15.44 11.89
CA VAL A 11 -3.21 -15.07 12.10
C VAL A 11 -3.64 -13.98 11.11
N TYR A 12 -2.85 -12.93 10.94
CA TYR A 12 -3.14 -11.88 9.95
C TYR A 12 -2.99 -12.39 8.51
N VAL A 13 -2.03 -13.28 8.24
CA VAL A 13 -1.91 -13.95 6.94
C VAL A 13 -3.18 -14.76 6.65
N ALA A 14 -3.71 -15.51 7.62
CA ALA A 14 -4.96 -16.25 7.47
C ALA A 14 -6.15 -15.32 7.20
N LEU A 15 -6.27 -14.22 7.96
CA LEU A 15 -7.29 -13.19 7.75
C LEU A 15 -7.27 -12.67 6.30
N PHE A 16 -6.11 -12.22 5.83
CA PHE A 16 -5.97 -11.72 4.46
C PHE A 16 -6.15 -12.83 3.43
N TYR A 17 -5.67 -14.04 3.70
CA TYR A 17 -5.87 -15.18 2.81
C TYR A 17 -7.36 -15.45 2.58
N PHE A 18 -8.19 -15.45 3.63
CA PHE A 18 -9.64 -15.65 3.49
C PHE A 18 -10.31 -14.48 2.75
N LEU A 19 -9.93 -13.24 3.06
CA LEU A 19 -10.44 -12.05 2.37
C LEU A 19 -10.13 -12.09 0.86
N PHE A 20 -8.89 -12.37 0.49
CA PHE A 20 -8.46 -12.45 -0.91
C PHE A 20 -8.93 -13.73 -1.60
N ARG A 21 -9.10 -14.84 -0.86
CA ARG A 21 -9.74 -16.06 -1.37
C ARG A 21 -11.20 -15.82 -1.73
N ALA A 22 -11.96 -15.12 -0.89
CA ALA A 22 -13.34 -14.77 -1.17
C ALA A 22 -13.46 -13.93 -2.46
N ARG A 23 -12.52 -13.01 -2.70
CA ARG A 23 -12.44 -12.27 -3.97
C ARG A 23 -12.04 -13.17 -5.14
N ARG A 24 -11.04 -14.02 -4.98
CA ARG A 24 -10.54 -14.94 -6.00
C ARG A 24 -11.61 -15.92 -6.49
N ASN A 25 -12.48 -16.38 -5.58
CA ASN A 25 -13.55 -17.31 -5.91
C ASN A 25 -14.62 -16.70 -6.83
N ARG A 26 -14.65 -15.38 -7.01
CA ARG A 26 -15.56 -14.69 -7.95
C ARG A 26 -15.07 -14.70 -9.39
N TYR A 27 -13.84 -15.15 -9.64
CA TYR A 27 -13.35 -15.32 -11.00
C TYR A 27 -13.82 -16.66 -11.54
N ASP A 28 -14.23 -16.73 -12.80
CA ASP A 28 -14.51 -18.02 -13.46
C ASP A 28 -13.22 -18.58 -14.07
N ASP A 29 -12.40 -17.69 -14.63
CA ASP A 29 -11.16 -18.01 -15.31
C ASP A 29 -10.11 -18.67 -14.38
N PRO A 30 -9.67 -19.91 -14.66
CA PRO A 30 -8.66 -20.60 -13.86
C PRO A 30 -7.29 -19.93 -13.90
N VAL A 31 -6.94 -19.24 -15.00
CA VAL A 31 -5.68 -18.52 -15.17
C VAL A 31 -5.60 -17.36 -14.18
N LEU A 32 -6.69 -16.59 -14.06
CA LEU A 32 -6.78 -15.51 -13.07
C LEU A 32 -6.71 -16.05 -11.64
N LYS A 33 -7.37 -17.17 -11.33
CA LYS A 33 -7.28 -17.81 -10.00
C LYS A 33 -5.84 -18.21 -9.66
N TYR A 34 -5.15 -18.80 -10.63
CA TYR A 34 -3.76 -19.24 -10.48
C TYR A 34 -2.82 -18.07 -10.17
N TYR A 35 -2.82 -17.03 -11.01
CA TYR A 35 -1.95 -15.86 -10.82
C TYR A 35 -2.28 -15.08 -9.54
N HIS A 36 -3.57 -14.90 -9.21
CA HIS A 36 -3.96 -14.22 -7.98
C HIS A 36 -3.46 -14.96 -6.74
N LYS A 37 -3.55 -16.30 -6.72
CA LYS A 37 -3.06 -17.11 -5.60
C LYS A 37 -1.54 -16.99 -5.45
N GLN A 38 -0.79 -17.07 -6.56
CA GLN A 38 0.67 -16.96 -6.53
C GLN A 38 1.13 -15.57 -6.09
N ALA A 39 0.58 -14.52 -6.69
CA ALA A 39 0.93 -13.14 -6.36
C ALA A 39 0.65 -12.79 -4.89
N PHE A 40 -0.46 -13.30 -4.32
CA PHE A 40 -0.74 -13.17 -2.89
C PHE A 40 0.38 -13.75 -2.03
N TRP A 41 0.76 -15.00 -2.27
CA TRP A 41 1.80 -15.66 -1.47
C TRP A 41 3.17 -15.03 -1.64
N ILE A 42 3.52 -14.59 -2.86
CA ILE A 42 4.75 -13.85 -3.13
C ILE A 42 4.78 -12.55 -2.30
N LYS A 43 3.69 -11.79 -2.29
CA LYS A 43 3.55 -10.57 -1.49
C LYS A 43 3.64 -10.83 0.01
N VAL A 44 3.06 -11.92 0.51
CA VAL A 44 3.17 -12.33 1.93
C VAL A 44 4.60 -12.72 2.28
N ILE A 45 5.25 -13.56 1.46
CA ILE A 45 6.62 -14.02 1.70
C ILE A 45 7.59 -12.85 1.68
N ALA A 46 7.41 -11.89 0.78
CA ALA A 46 8.26 -10.70 0.65
C ALA A 46 8.26 -9.78 1.89
N VAL A 47 7.21 -9.84 2.73
CA VAL A 47 7.15 -9.07 3.98
C VAL A 47 8.28 -9.46 4.93
N VAL A 48 8.66 -10.75 4.96
CA VAL A 48 9.68 -11.25 5.89
C VAL A 48 11.07 -10.66 5.59
N PRO A 49 11.66 -10.83 4.39
CA PRO A 49 12.96 -10.25 4.08
C PRO A 49 12.91 -8.72 4.10
N PHE A 50 11.80 -8.09 3.69
CA PHE A 50 11.65 -6.63 3.80
C PHE A 50 11.72 -6.15 5.26
N THR A 51 11.04 -6.87 6.17
CA THR A 51 11.02 -6.58 7.60
C THR A 51 12.41 -6.76 8.20
N LEU A 52 13.09 -7.87 7.89
CA LEU A 52 14.44 -8.14 8.39
C LEU A 52 15.45 -7.10 7.88
N PHE A 53 15.37 -6.75 6.59
CA PHE A 53 16.23 -5.72 6.00
C PHE A 53 16.07 -4.38 6.72
N ASN A 54 14.84 -3.90 6.89
CA ASN A 54 14.60 -2.59 7.50
C ASN A 54 14.69 -2.58 9.04
N ALA A 55 14.61 -3.73 9.72
CA ALA A 55 14.70 -3.77 11.18
C ALA A 55 16.11 -4.09 11.69
N VAL A 56 16.94 -4.77 10.88
CA VAL A 56 18.25 -5.31 11.33
C VAL A 56 19.40 -4.83 10.47
N LEU A 57 19.29 -4.92 9.14
CA LEU A 57 20.44 -4.68 8.24
C LEU A 57 20.61 -3.19 7.91
N SER A 58 19.53 -2.53 7.54
CA SER A 58 19.52 -1.13 7.15
C SER A 58 18.25 -0.48 7.68
N PRO A 59 18.26 0.00 8.95
CA PRO A 59 17.18 0.77 9.51
C PRO A 59 17.00 2.09 8.77
N GLY A 60 16.26 2.07 7.66
CA GLY A 60 15.90 3.24 6.88
C GLY A 60 14.56 3.84 7.31
N ASP A 61 14.01 4.68 6.44
CA ASP A 61 12.76 5.41 6.66
C ASP A 61 11.60 4.52 7.10
N SER A 62 11.52 3.28 6.57
CA SER A 62 10.45 2.34 6.91
C SER A 62 10.33 2.10 8.43
N PHE A 63 11.47 1.93 9.10
CA PHE A 63 11.52 1.64 10.52
C PHE A 63 11.78 2.89 11.37
N LEU A 64 12.86 3.63 11.08
CA LEU A 64 13.30 4.75 11.91
C LEU A 64 12.37 5.97 11.84
N LEU A 65 11.70 6.17 10.70
CA LEU A 65 10.80 7.30 10.49
C LEU A 65 9.35 6.85 10.59
N TYR A 66 8.86 6.07 9.62
CA TYR A 66 7.43 5.81 9.47
C TYR A 66 6.88 4.95 10.62
N TYR A 67 7.48 3.82 10.93
CA TYR A 67 7.03 2.98 12.04
C TYR A 67 7.19 3.68 13.40
N THR A 68 8.36 4.27 13.64
CA THR A 68 8.68 4.88 14.94
C THR A 68 7.78 6.06 15.26
N GLU A 69 7.60 6.99 14.31
CA GLU A 69 6.76 8.18 14.55
C GLU A 69 5.27 7.86 14.51
N SER A 70 4.84 6.87 13.73
CA SER A 70 3.43 6.45 13.74
C SER A 70 3.03 5.76 15.05
N ALA A 71 3.90 4.89 15.59
CA ALA A 71 3.67 4.28 16.89
C ALA A 71 3.57 5.34 18.00
N ASN A 72 4.40 6.39 17.90
CA ASN A 72 4.38 7.50 18.84
C ASN A 72 3.09 8.34 18.74
N ILE A 73 2.68 8.74 17.53
CA ILE A 73 1.43 9.48 17.32
C ILE A 73 0.24 8.68 17.83
N SER A 74 0.18 7.37 17.56
CA SER A 74 -0.89 6.52 18.09
C SER A 74 -0.88 6.45 19.61
N HIS A 75 0.30 6.39 20.24
CA HIS A 75 0.41 6.44 21.69
C HIS A 75 -0.04 7.81 22.27
N LEU A 76 0.29 8.92 21.61
CA LEU A 76 -0.16 10.26 22.00
C LEU A 76 -1.69 10.39 21.94
N ILE A 77 -2.33 9.81 20.91
CA ILE A 77 -3.80 9.78 20.78
C ILE A 77 -4.44 8.93 21.89
N LEU A 78 -3.85 7.79 22.24
CA LEU A 78 -4.36 6.95 23.34
C LEU A 78 -4.21 7.64 24.70
N LYS A 79 -3.14 8.41 24.89
CA LYS A 79 -2.90 9.16 26.13
C LYS A 79 -3.83 10.36 26.27
N ASP A 80 -4.06 11.08 25.17
CA ASP A 80 -5.00 12.20 25.09
C ASP A 80 -5.59 12.26 23.68
N PHE A 81 -6.90 12.04 23.58
CA PHE A 81 -7.62 12.00 22.32
C PHE A 81 -7.59 13.33 21.56
N SER A 82 -7.29 14.46 22.22
CA SER A 82 -7.10 15.74 21.55
C SER A 82 -5.99 15.70 20.48
N ASN A 83 -5.05 14.74 20.60
CA ASN A 83 -3.99 14.49 19.63
C ASN A 83 -4.47 13.84 18.33
N ILE A 84 -5.75 13.46 18.20
CA ILE A 84 -6.31 12.98 16.92
C ILE A 84 -6.14 14.00 15.79
N LYS A 85 -5.97 15.29 16.14
CA LYS A 85 -5.64 16.38 15.23
C LYS A 85 -4.42 16.10 14.33
N TRP A 86 -3.45 15.32 14.82
CA TRP A 86 -2.27 14.95 14.02
C TRP A 86 -2.58 14.02 12.85
N LEU A 87 -3.79 13.45 12.79
CA LEU A 87 -4.23 12.65 11.64
C LEU A 87 -4.82 13.49 10.50
N TYR A 88 -5.09 14.78 10.70
CA TYR A 88 -5.72 15.63 9.67
C TYR A 88 -5.15 17.04 9.54
N LEU A 89 -4.39 17.55 10.51
CA LEU A 89 -3.70 18.84 10.39
C LEU A 89 -2.50 18.75 9.44
N PRO A 90 -2.20 19.79 8.64
CA PRO A 90 -1.04 19.85 7.74
C PRO A 90 0.30 19.51 8.41
N SER A 91 1.24 18.97 7.63
CA SER A 91 2.59 18.58 8.11
C SER A 91 3.40 19.72 8.70
N ILE A 92 3.20 20.94 8.21
CA ILE A 92 3.89 22.13 8.68
C ILE A 92 3.48 22.51 10.12
N ASP A 93 2.26 22.13 10.54
CA ASP A 93 1.71 22.43 11.85
C ASP A 93 2.07 21.35 12.90
N PHE A 94 2.69 20.24 12.47
CA PHE A 94 3.10 19.19 13.39
C PHE A 94 4.18 19.69 14.35
N ASP A 95 3.88 19.61 15.65
CA ASP A 95 4.83 19.96 16.70
C ASP A 95 6.01 18.97 16.73
N GLN A 96 7.14 19.43 16.20
CA GLN A 96 8.36 18.64 16.10
C GLN A 96 8.95 18.26 17.47
N SER A 97 8.57 18.93 18.56
CA SER A 97 9.00 18.54 19.91
C SER A 97 8.39 17.20 20.36
N LEU A 98 7.31 16.77 19.71
CA LEU A 98 6.63 15.51 19.99
C LEU A 98 7.30 14.31 19.29
N LEU A 99 8.33 14.51 18.46
CA LEU A 99 9.02 13.43 17.76
C LEU A 99 9.57 12.39 18.74
N LYS A 100 9.42 11.12 18.39
CA LYS A 100 9.99 10.02 19.20
C LYS A 100 11.49 9.90 18.99
N ASN A 101 11.94 10.06 17.75
CA ASN A 101 13.34 10.05 17.40
C ASN A 101 13.78 11.45 16.94
N PRO A 102 14.60 12.17 17.72
CA PRO A 102 15.08 13.51 17.35
C PRO A 102 15.80 13.58 16.00
N LEU A 103 16.36 12.47 15.51
CA LEU A 103 17.00 12.41 14.18
C LEU A 103 16.00 12.59 13.02
N ASN A 104 14.70 12.45 13.29
CA ASN A 104 13.62 12.68 12.32
C ASN A 104 13.22 14.16 12.19
N LEU A 105 13.94 15.07 12.87
CA LEU A 105 13.65 16.50 12.80
C LEU A 105 13.62 17.00 11.36
N GLY A 106 12.52 17.69 11.00
CA GLY A 106 12.33 18.24 9.65
C GLY A 106 11.75 17.25 8.64
N TYR A 107 11.94 15.94 8.80
CA TYR A 107 11.38 14.94 7.87
C TYR A 107 9.86 14.96 7.83
N LEU A 108 9.22 15.15 8.99
CA LEU A 108 7.76 15.23 9.08
C LEU A 108 7.19 16.60 8.68
N ARG A 109 8.01 17.60 8.36
CA ARG A 109 7.51 18.83 7.73
C ARG A 109 7.07 18.60 6.29
N SER A 110 7.57 17.55 5.64
CA SER A 110 7.12 17.17 4.30
C SER A 110 5.82 16.37 4.37
N GLU A 111 4.77 16.88 3.71
CA GLU A 111 3.45 16.24 3.67
C GLU A 111 3.53 14.82 3.09
N ASN A 112 4.47 14.55 2.17
CA ASN A 112 4.63 13.23 1.58
C ASN A 112 5.09 12.16 2.60
N ASN A 113 5.93 12.52 3.58
CA ASN A 113 6.40 11.64 4.64
C ASN A 113 5.32 11.53 5.70
N TYR A 114 4.73 12.68 6.05
CA TYR A 114 3.72 12.77 7.09
C TYR A 114 2.45 12.00 6.73
N MET A 115 2.05 11.97 5.46
CA MET A 115 0.94 11.14 4.99
C MET A 115 1.17 9.64 5.26
N ILE A 116 2.40 9.13 5.06
CA ILE A 116 2.72 7.73 5.37
C ILE A 116 2.63 7.50 6.88
N VAL A 117 3.10 8.43 7.69
CA VAL A 117 2.99 8.36 9.15
C VAL A 117 1.51 8.34 9.58
N ARG A 118 0.65 9.19 9.02
CA ARG A 118 -0.79 9.20 9.33
C ARG A 118 -1.47 7.88 9.00
N ILE A 119 -1.29 7.37 7.78
CA ILE A 119 -1.85 6.08 7.35
C ILE A 119 -1.36 4.96 8.28
N THR A 120 -0.06 4.95 8.56
CA THR A 120 0.54 3.94 9.45
C THR A 120 0.01 4.05 10.88
N SER A 121 -0.24 5.27 11.38
CA SER A 121 -0.77 5.51 12.73
C SER A 121 -2.17 4.92 12.86
N VAL A 122 -3.04 5.17 11.88
CA VAL A 122 -4.39 4.58 11.84
C VAL A 122 -4.31 3.05 11.75
N LEU A 123 -3.46 2.52 10.87
CA LEU A 123 -3.29 1.07 10.72
C LEU A 123 -2.63 0.42 11.95
N SER A 124 -1.89 1.17 12.76
CA SER A 124 -1.16 0.62 13.91
C SER A 124 -2.11 0.04 14.96
N TYR A 125 -3.31 0.59 15.13
CA TYR A 125 -4.33 0.03 16.03
C TYR A 125 -4.79 -1.34 15.55
N LEU A 126 -5.03 -1.49 14.25
CA LEU A 126 -5.39 -2.77 13.63
C LEU A 126 -4.23 -3.75 13.61
N ALA A 127 -2.99 -3.28 13.65
CA ALA A 127 -1.80 -4.11 13.63
C ALA A 127 -1.23 -4.39 15.04
N LEU A 128 -1.93 -3.97 16.11
CA LEU A 128 -1.45 -4.06 17.50
C LEU A 128 -0.04 -3.49 17.68
N HIS A 129 0.24 -2.40 16.97
CA HIS A 129 1.54 -1.72 16.90
C HIS A 129 2.71 -2.63 16.49
N LYS A 130 2.46 -3.75 15.80
CA LYS A 130 3.51 -4.67 15.35
C LYS A 130 4.01 -4.31 13.96
N TYR A 131 5.32 -4.06 13.84
CA TYR A 131 5.96 -3.67 12.58
C TYR A 131 5.74 -4.66 11.43
N VAL A 132 5.92 -5.97 11.68
CA VAL A 132 5.71 -7.00 10.64
C VAL A 132 4.26 -7.05 10.14
N ILE A 133 3.30 -6.80 11.04
CA ILE A 133 1.87 -6.80 10.70
C ILE A 133 1.53 -5.55 9.89
N LEU A 134 2.05 -4.39 10.27
CA LEU A 134 1.96 -3.17 9.47
C LEU A 134 2.55 -3.37 8.06
N ASN A 135 3.73 -3.99 7.96
CA ASN A 135 4.31 -4.30 6.65
C ASN A 135 3.38 -5.19 5.81
N LEU A 136 2.75 -6.19 6.43
CA LEU A 136 1.74 -7.02 5.77
C LEU A 136 0.54 -6.19 5.27
N PHE A 137 0.01 -5.26 6.06
CA PHE A 137 -1.06 -4.35 5.61
C PHE A 137 -0.65 -3.56 4.36
N PHE A 138 0.54 -2.95 4.35
CA PHE A 138 1.05 -2.22 3.19
C PHE A 138 1.24 -3.12 1.97
N SER A 139 1.78 -4.33 2.16
CA SER A 139 1.91 -5.34 1.10
C SER A 139 0.55 -5.73 0.51
N MET A 140 -0.48 -5.87 1.35
CA MET A 140 -1.85 -6.19 0.91
C MET A 140 -2.54 -5.03 0.20
N ILE A 141 -2.31 -3.78 0.61
CA ILE A 141 -2.77 -2.59 -0.10
C ILE A 141 -2.15 -2.56 -1.50
N SER A 142 -0.83 -2.73 -1.61
CA SER A 142 -0.13 -2.80 -2.90
C SER A 142 -0.67 -3.95 -3.75
N PHE A 143 -0.77 -5.15 -3.20
CA PHE A 143 -1.31 -6.32 -3.90
C PHE A 143 -2.69 -6.07 -4.50
N SER A 144 -3.57 -5.38 -3.75
CA SER A 144 -4.93 -5.09 -4.21
C SER A 144 -4.96 -4.27 -5.51
N GLY A 145 -4.11 -3.24 -5.63
CA GLY A 145 -4.03 -2.42 -6.84
C GLY A 145 -3.23 -3.11 -7.95
N VAL A 146 -2.10 -3.74 -7.61
CA VAL A 146 -1.26 -4.48 -8.57
C VAL A 146 -2.05 -5.58 -9.27
N TRP A 147 -2.94 -6.28 -8.56
CA TRP A 147 -3.83 -7.26 -9.16
C TRP A 147 -4.83 -6.63 -10.15
N ARG A 148 -5.36 -5.45 -9.82
CA ARG A 148 -6.25 -4.69 -10.72
C ARG A 148 -5.52 -4.27 -12.00
N LEU A 149 -4.26 -3.86 -11.86
CA LEU A 149 -3.39 -3.53 -13.00
C LEU A 149 -3.12 -4.75 -13.90
N TYR A 150 -2.76 -5.89 -13.30
CA TYR A 150 -2.56 -7.13 -14.05
C TYR A 150 -3.82 -7.54 -14.82
N ARG A 151 -4.99 -7.48 -14.17
CA ARG A 151 -6.27 -7.80 -14.81
C ARG A 151 -6.59 -6.88 -15.97
N PHE A 152 -6.30 -5.58 -15.85
CA PHE A 152 -6.48 -4.66 -16.96
C PHE A 152 -5.72 -5.13 -18.21
N PHE A 153 -4.42 -5.40 -18.10
CA PHE A 153 -3.63 -5.87 -19.24
C PHE A 153 -4.05 -7.27 -19.72
N TYR A 154 -4.42 -8.17 -18.80
CA TYR A 154 -4.90 -9.49 -19.15
C TYR A 154 -6.18 -9.45 -19.98
N GLU A 155 -7.14 -8.57 -19.62
CA GLU A 155 -8.40 -8.42 -20.35
C GLU A 155 -8.19 -7.84 -21.77
N GLN A 156 -7.13 -7.06 -22.00
CA GLN A 156 -6.79 -6.51 -23.32
C GLN A 156 -5.98 -7.48 -24.18
N TYR A 157 -5.00 -8.17 -23.58
CA TYR A 157 -4.11 -9.08 -24.30
C TYR A 157 -3.93 -10.41 -23.53
N PRO A 158 -4.94 -11.29 -23.54
CA PRO A 158 -4.91 -12.54 -22.78
C PRO A 158 -3.75 -13.46 -23.16
N HIS A 159 -3.31 -13.45 -24.42
CA HIS A 159 -2.20 -14.27 -24.92
C HIS A 159 -0.84 -13.88 -24.30
N LEU A 160 -0.69 -12.68 -23.74
CA LEU A 160 0.52 -12.20 -23.07
C LEU A 160 0.47 -12.34 -21.54
N HIS A 161 -0.46 -13.15 -21.02
CA HIS A 161 -0.71 -13.28 -19.58
C HIS A 161 0.54 -13.64 -18.75
N LYS A 162 1.48 -14.40 -19.31
CA LYS A 162 2.74 -14.78 -18.62
C LYS A 162 3.67 -13.59 -18.51
N GLN A 163 3.84 -12.84 -19.59
CA GLN A 163 4.70 -11.67 -19.68
C GLN A 163 4.23 -10.60 -18.68
N PHE A 164 2.92 -10.33 -18.64
CA PHE A 164 2.36 -9.40 -17.64
C PHE A 164 2.48 -9.92 -16.21
N ALA A 165 2.32 -11.22 -15.98
CA ALA A 165 2.48 -11.78 -14.64
C ALA A 165 3.92 -11.58 -14.14
N ILE A 166 4.92 -11.81 -15.00
CA ILE A 166 6.32 -11.58 -14.67
C ILE A 166 6.57 -10.11 -14.37
N ALA A 167 6.14 -9.21 -15.26
CA ALA A 167 6.41 -7.78 -15.13
C ALA A 167 5.70 -7.11 -13.93
N ILE A 168 4.45 -7.51 -13.66
CA ILE A 168 3.56 -6.81 -12.71
C ILE A 168 3.51 -7.53 -11.36
N LEU A 169 3.49 -8.87 -11.36
CA LEU A 169 3.25 -9.65 -10.14
C LEU A 169 4.54 -10.21 -9.53
N TYR A 170 5.52 -10.58 -10.35
CA TYR A 170 6.65 -11.42 -9.91
C TYR A 170 8.01 -10.73 -9.94
N LEU A 171 8.11 -9.52 -10.50
CA LEU A 171 9.37 -8.80 -10.58
C LEU A 171 9.98 -8.60 -9.17
N PRO A 172 11.13 -9.21 -8.85
CA PRO A 172 11.60 -9.31 -7.45
C PRO A 172 11.81 -7.95 -6.77
N THR A 173 12.44 -7.00 -7.46
CA THR A 173 12.67 -5.64 -6.94
C THR A 173 11.34 -4.95 -6.62
N PHE A 174 10.36 -5.05 -7.52
CA PHE A 174 9.05 -4.46 -7.33
C PHE A 174 8.33 -5.09 -6.13
N VAL A 175 8.33 -6.42 -6.05
CA VAL A 175 7.74 -7.18 -4.95
C VAL A 175 8.35 -6.76 -3.62
N PHE A 176 9.68 -6.64 -3.55
CA PHE A 176 10.39 -6.25 -2.33
C PHE A 176 10.05 -4.83 -1.87
N TRP A 177 10.19 -3.83 -2.75
CA TRP A 177 9.97 -2.41 -2.38
C TRP A 177 8.51 -2.05 -2.14
N SER A 178 7.58 -2.97 -2.42
CA SER A 178 6.15 -2.81 -2.15
C SER A 178 5.62 -3.73 -1.05
N ALA A 179 6.51 -4.34 -0.26
CA ALA A 179 6.16 -5.34 0.77
C ALA A 179 6.03 -4.78 2.20
N GLY A 180 6.23 -3.48 2.45
CA GLY A 180 6.10 -2.93 3.80
C GLY A 180 5.92 -1.42 3.86
N ILE A 181 6.12 -0.81 5.03
CA ILE A 181 5.79 0.61 5.27
C ILE A 181 6.71 1.52 4.46
N LEU A 182 6.25 1.94 3.30
CA LEU A 182 6.92 2.87 2.39
C LEU A 182 5.88 3.65 1.58
N LYS A 183 6.33 4.69 0.87
CA LYS A 183 5.53 5.43 -0.11
C LYS A 183 5.09 4.54 -1.28
N ASP A 184 6.00 3.69 -1.76
CA ASP A 184 5.85 2.85 -2.95
C ASP A 184 4.67 1.85 -2.91
N PRO A 185 4.40 1.10 -1.84
CA PRO A 185 3.22 0.24 -1.75
C PRO A 185 1.89 1.00 -1.90
N ILE A 186 1.80 2.22 -1.35
CA ILE A 186 0.60 3.06 -1.47
C ILE A 186 0.47 3.57 -2.91
N CYS A 187 1.56 4.10 -3.49
CA CYS A 187 1.54 4.59 -4.87
C CYS A 187 1.24 3.47 -5.88
N THR A 188 1.82 2.29 -5.71
CA THR A 188 1.59 1.15 -6.61
C THR A 188 0.17 0.61 -6.50
N GLY A 189 -0.37 0.56 -5.27
CA GLY A 189 -1.78 0.29 -5.04
C GLY A 189 -2.69 1.31 -5.74
N ALA A 190 -2.38 2.60 -5.59
CA ALA A 190 -3.13 3.70 -6.17
C ALA A 190 -3.17 3.67 -7.70
N ILE A 191 -2.01 3.51 -8.36
CA ILE A 191 -1.96 3.42 -9.83
C ILE A 191 -2.84 2.28 -10.33
N GLY A 192 -2.75 1.10 -9.72
CA GLY A 192 -3.53 -0.06 -10.16
C GLY A 192 -5.05 0.13 -10.00
N TRP A 193 -5.49 0.78 -8.91
CA TRP A 193 -6.90 1.11 -8.71
C TRP A 193 -7.39 2.22 -9.64
N ILE A 194 -6.57 3.26 -9.89
CA ILE A 194 -6.89 4.33 -10.84
C ILE A 194 -7.02 3.75 -12.25
N THR A 195 -6.05 2.95 -12.73
CA THR A 195 -6.12 2.30 -14.05
C THR A 195 -7.42 1.51 -14.21
N TYR A 196 -7.77 0.72 -13.20
CA TYR A 196 -8.98 -0.09 -13.24
C TYR A 196 -10.25 0.76 -13.23
N ALA A 197 -10.30 1.82 -12.41
CA ALA A 197 -11.45 2.72 -12.35
C ALA A 197 -11.66 3.46 -13.67
N LEU A 198 -10.59 3.98 -14.29
CA LEU A 198 -10.65 4.61 -15.61
C LEU A 198 -11.16 3.62 -16.66
N TYR A 199 -10.63 2.40 -16.67
CA TYR A 199 -11.07 1.35 -17.59
C TYR A 199 -12.57 1.01 -17.44
N GLU A 200 -13.05 0.85 -16.20
CA GLU A 200 -14.46 0.52 -15.96
C GLU A 200 -15.40 1.68 -16.33
N ILE A 201 -14.96 2.93 -16.20
CA ILE A 201 -15.73 4.13 -16.60
C ILE A 201 -15.77 4.23 -18.14
N PHE A 202 -14.61 4.29 -18.79
CA PHE A 202 -14.55 4.64 -20.21
C PHE A 202 -14.92 3.47 -21.13
N TYR A 203 -14.43 2.27 -20.80
CA TYR A 203 -14.62 1.11 -21.66
C TYR A 203 -15.86 0.31 -21.29
N LYS A 204 -15.98 -0.10 -20.00
CA LYS A 204 -17.11 -0.94 -19.57
C LYS A 204 -18.38 -0.15 -19.25
N LYS A 205 -18.28 1.16 -19.05
CA LYS A 205 -19.38 2.06 -18.70
C LYS A 205 -20.18 1.55 -17.48
N LYS A 206 -19.48 1.05 -16.45
CA LYS A 206 -20.07 0.48 -15.24
C LYS A 206 -19.62 1.22 -13.98
N ASN A 207 -20.49 1.22 -12.97
CA ASN A 207 -20.20 1.68 -11.61
C ASN A 207 -19.56 3.08 -11.51
N LEU A 208 -20.08 4.04 -12.29
CA LEU A 208 -19.50 5.39 -12.44
C LEU A 208 -19.16 6.04 -11.10
N VAL A 209 -20.13 6.13 -10.18
CA VAL A 209 -19.94 6.77 -8.88
C VAL A 209 -18.82 6.11 -8.07
N SER A 210 -18.83 4.78 -7.97
CA SER A 210 -17.79 4.05 -7.23
C SER A 210 -16.40 4.28 -7.83
N ASN A 211 -16.29 4.29 -9.16
CA ASN A 211 -15.02 4.46 -9.84
C ASN A 211 -14.50 5.90 -9.76
N VAL A 212 -15.38 6.90 -9.80
CA VAL A 212 -15.01 8.31 -9.55
C VAL A 212 -14.47 8.48 -8.13
N VAL A 213 -15.13 7.89 -7.13
CA VAL A 213 -14.64 7.93 -5.73
C VAL A 213 -13.26 7.29 -5.61
N ILE A 214 -13.04 6.14 -6.26
CA ILE A 214 -11.72 5.47 -6.31
C ILE A 214 -10.67 6.42 -6.91
N ILE A 215 -10.96 7.06 -8.04
CA ILE A 215 -10.04 8.00 -8.70
C ILE A 215 -9.71 9.19 -7.79
N LEU A 216 -10.71 9.77 -7.11
CA LEU A 216 -10.48 10.90 -6.21
C LEU A 216 -9.62 10.51 -5.01
N ILE A 217 -9.92 9.39 -4.35
CA ILE A 217 -9.17 8.94 -3.17
C ILE A 217 -7.73 8.60 -3.54
N PHE A 218 -7.52 7.73 -4.53
CA PHE A 218 -6.17 7.29 -4.90
C PHE A 218 -5.39 8.37 -5.67
N GLY A 219 -6.08 9.24 -6.42
CA GLY A 219 -5.49 10.40 -7.07
C GLY A 219 -4.97 11.41 -6.06
N TYR A 220 -5.73 11.69 -5.00
CA TYR A 220 -5.28 12.52 -3.89
C TYR A 220 -4.05 11.92 -3.18
N LEU A 221 -4.05 10.60 -2.90
CA LEU A 221 -2.89 9.94 -2.31
C LEU A 221 -1.64 10.07 -3.19
N LEU A 222 -1.75 9.88 -4.50
CA LEU A 222 -0.63 10.09 -5.42
C LEU A 222 -0.17 11.54 -5.46
N TYR A 223 -1.09 12.50 -5.52
CA TYR A 223 -0.78 13.92 -5.50
C TYR A 223 0.05 14.30 -4.27
N VAL A 224 -0.35 13.84 -3.08
CA VAL A 224 0.37 14.15 -1.84
C VAL A 224 1.71 13.42 -1.75
N ILE A 225 1.75 12.14 -2.12
CA ILE A 225 2.92 11.29 -1.85
C ILE A 225 3.99 11.44 -2.95
N LYS A 226 3.60 11.36 -4.22
CA LYS A 226 4.48 11.35 -5.40
C LYS A 226 3.73 11.91 -6.62
N VAL A 227 3.48 13.23 -6.65
CA VAL A 227 2.68 13.90 -7.71
C VAL A 227 3.19 13.62 -9.13
N TYR A 228 4.51 13.48 -9.30
CA TYR A 228 5.11 13.20 -10.60
C TYR A 228 4.62 11.88 -11.22
N ILE A 229 4.24 10.88 -10.42
CA ILE A 229 3.63 9.63 -10.91
C ILE A 229 2.31 9.95 -11.60
N LEU A 230 1.48 10.81 -11.01
CA LEU A 230 0.19 11.19 -11.57
C LEU A 230 0.39 11.97 -12.88
N ILE A 231 1.34 12.92 -12.88
CA ILE A 231 1.67 13.71 -14.08
C ILE A 231 2.14 12.81 -15.23
N SER A 232 3.01 11.84 -14.95
CA SER A 232 3.48 10.88 -15.97
C SER A 232 2.39 9.90 -16.42
N TYR A 233 1.42 9.60 -15.56
CA TYR A 233 0.36 8.64 -15.85
C TYR A 233 -0.76 9.21 -16.72
N VAL A 234 -1.07 10.51 -16.59
CA VAL A 234 -2.14 11.17 -17.36
C VAL A 234 -1.96 11.01 -18.88
N PRO A 235 -0.80 11.32 -19.49
CA PRO A 235 -0.58 11.14 -20.93
C PRO A 235 -0.76 9.70 -21.39
N PHE A 236 -0.25 8.73 -20.60
CA PHE A 236 -0.43 7.32 -20.89
C PHE A 236 -1.91 6.95 -20.94
N SER A 237 -2.68 7.36 -19.92
CA SER A 237 -4.12 7.09 -19.90
C SER A 237 -4.83 7.74 -21.08
N ALA A 238 -4.53 9.00 -21.41
CA ALA A 238 -5.14 9.68 -22.54
C ALA A 238 -4.88 8.94 -23.87
N CYS A 239 -3.65 8.50 -24.14
CA CYS A 239 -3.31 7.79 -25.36
C CYS A 239 -3.89 6.37 -25.45
N THR A 240 -4.21 5.72 -24.33
CA THR A 240 -4.81 4.37 -24.34
C THR A 240 -6.31 4.35 -24.61
N TRP A 241 -7.01 5.48 -24.48
CA TRP A 241 -8.47 5.55 -24.56
C TRP A 241 -9.01 6.31 -25.79
N TYR A 242 -8.12 6.71 -26.72
CA TYR A 242 -8.47 7.10 -28.09
C TYR A 242 -8.26 5.92 -29.04
#